data_AF-A0A7J3QGP7-F1
#
_entry.id   AF-A0A7J3QGP7-F1
#
_cell.length_a   1.000
_cell.length_b   1.000
_cell.length_c   1.000
_cell.angle_alpha   90.00
_cell.angle_beta   90.00
_cell.angle_gamma   90.00
#
_symmetry.space_group_name_H-M   'P 1'
#
loop_
_entity.id
_entity.type
_entity.pdbx_description
1 polymer ?
#
loop_
_entity_poly.entity_id
_entity_poly.type
_entity_poly.pdbx_seq_one_letter_code
_entity_poly.pdbx_strand_id
1 'polypeptide(L)'
;MPVRDEALNWFAEANAGLRHAEASIEIGDYNWAYFAAQQVVEKALKALITHIVGEHLRSHDLVKLYRKVREFVEVKLSESL
;
A
#
# COMPACT_ATOMS: atom_id res chain seq x y z
N MET A 1 18.88 -8.85 -4.23
CA MET A 1 18.47 -9.43 -2.93
C MET A 1 17.17 -10.18 -3.17
N PRO A 2 16.99 -11.42 -2.68
CA PRO A 2 15.73 -12.13 -2.86
C PRO A 2 14.57 -11.38 -2.16
N VAL A 3 13.39 -11.43 -2.75
CA VAL A 3 12.17 -10.83 -2.15
C VAL A 3 11.77 -11.69 -0.95
N ARG A 4 11.45 -11.04 0.18
CA ARG A 4 10.95 -11.73 1.39
C ARG A 4 9.48 -12.08 1.18
N ASP A 5 9.06 -13.26 1.63
CA ASP A 5 7.65 -13.71 1.56
C ASP A 5 6.70 -12.73 2.26
N GLU A 6 7.14 -12.11 3.36
CA GLU A 6 6.38 -11.08 4.07
C GLU A 6 6.05 -9.88 3.17
N ALA A 7 6.99 -9.44 2.33
CA ALA A 7 6.74 -8.34 1.40
C ALA A 7 5.71 -8.74 0.33
N LEU A 8 5.77 -9.99 -0.14
CA LEU A 8 4.79 -10.53 -1.08
C LEU A 8 3.40 -10.65 -0.45
N ASN A 9 3.31 -11.05 0.82
CA ASN A 9 2.06 -11.13 1.56
C ASN A 9 1.41 -9.76 1.71
N TRP A 10 2.17 -8.75 2.15
CA TRP A 10 1.68 -7.37 2.22
C TRP A 10 1.19 -6.85 0.87
N PHE A 11 1.93 -7.14 -0.20
CA PHE A 11 1.56 -6.72 -1.54
C PHE A 11 0.32 -7.46 -2.07
N ALA A 12 0.19 -8.75 -1.78
CA ALA A 12 -1.01 -9.53 -2.13
C ALA A 12 -2.26 -8.99 -1.43
N GLU A 13 -2.15 -8.64 -0.15
CA GLU A 13 -3.26 -8.01 0.58
C GLU A 13 -3.59 -6.61 0.06
N ALA A 14 -2.59 -5.82 -0.36
CA ALA A 14 -2.82 -4.53 -1.00
C ALA A 14 -3.63 -4.70 -2.30
N ASN A 15 -3.26 -5.66 -3.15
CA ASN A 15 -3.99 -5.96 -4.38
C ASN A 15 -5.42 -6.45 -4.11
N ALA A 16 -5.65 -7.23 -3.05
CA ALA A 16 -6.99 -7.62 -2.64
C ALA A 16 -7.82 -6.42 -2.17
N GLY A 17 -7.22 -5.50 -1.41
CA GLY A 17 -7.85 -4.25 -0.99
C GLY A 17 -8.23 -3.36 -2.18
N LEU A 18 -7.40 -3.32 -3.23
CA LEU A 18 -7.67 -2.51 -4.42
C LEU A 18 -8.93 -3.00 -5.14
N ARG A 19 -9.03 -4.32 -5.38
CA ARG A 19 -10.24 -4.92 -5.95
C ARG A 19 -11.48 -4.63 -5.12
N HIS A 20 -11.34 -4.60 -3.80
CA HIS A 20 -12.46 -4.27 -2.91
C HIS A 20 -12.83 -2.78 -2.98
N ALA A 21 -11.84 -1.88 -3.09
CA ALA A 21 -12.08 -0.45 -3.28
C ALA A 21 -12.82 -0.18 -4.60
N GLU A 22 -12.38 -0.81 -5.70
CA GLU A 22 -13.01 -0.74 -7.02
C GLU A 22 -14.46 -1.25 -6.96
N ALA A 23 -14.69 -2.44 -6.40
CA ALA A 23 -16.04 -2.98 -6.24
C ALA A 23 -16.95 -2.09 -5.37
N SER A 24 -16.39 -1.45 -4.33
CA SER A 24 -17.14 -0.53 -3.47
C SER A 24 -17.57 0.73 -4.23
N ILE A 25 -16.75 1.22 -5.17
CA ILE A 25 -17.12 2.32 -6.06
C ILE A 25 -18.29 1.90 -6.95
N GLU A 26 -18.23 0.71 -7.56
CA GLU A 26 -19.26 0.21 -8.47
C GLU A 26 -20.65 0.07 -7.81
N ILE A 27 -20.69 -0.32 -6.53
CA ILE A 27 -21.95 -0.46 -5.77
C ILE A 27 -22.41 0.82 -5.05
N GLY A 28 -21.64 1.91 -5.17
CA GLY A 28 -21.97 3.21 -4.56
C GLY A 28 -21.57 3.36 -3.09
N ASP A 29 -20.81 2.42 -2.53
CA ASP A 29 -20.31 2.44 -1.15
C ASP A 29 -19.02 3.26 -1.04
N TYR A 30 -19.09 4.54 -1.38
CA TYR A 30 -17.90 5.41 -1.47
C TYR A 30 -17.11 5.54 -0.17
N ASN A 31 -17.77 5.47 0.99
CA ASN A 31 -17.08 5.48 2.29
C ASN A 31 -16.21 4.23 2.49
N TRP A 32 -16.68 3.07 2.04
CA TRP A 32 -15.91 1.83 2.06
C TRP A 32 -14.80 1.86 1.01
N ALA A 33 -15.06 2.41 -0.18
CA ALA A 33 -14.03 2.61 -1.19
C ALA A 33 -12.87 3.47 -0.65
N TYR A 34 -13.18 4.58 0.02
CA TYR A 34 -12.17 5.45 0.65
C TYR A 34 -11.36 4.72 1.72
N PHE A 35 -12.03 4.00 2.63
CA PHE A 35 -11.35 3.23 3.66
C PHE A 35 -10.44 2.14 3.07
N ALA A 36 -10.95 1.39 2.09
CA ALA A 36 -10.19 0.36 1.39
C ALA A 36 -8.96 0.96 0.69
N ALA A 37 -9.11 2.09 -0.01
CA ALA A 37 -8.00 2.77 -0.68
C ALA A 37 -6.89 3.19 0.30
N GLN A 38 -7.24 3.72 1.48
CA GLN A 38 -6.26 4.05 2.53
C GLN A 38 -5.46 2.81 2.97
N GLN A 39 -6.15 1.69 3.19
CA GLN A 39 -5.53 0.42 3.58
C GLN A 39 -4.64 -0.16 2.47
N VAL A 40 -5.02 -0.01 1.19
CA VAL A 40 -4.20 -0.42 0.04
C VAL A 40 -2.85 0.29 0.07
N VAL A 41 -2.86 1.62 0.22
CA VAL A 41 -1.64 2.42 0.27
C VAL A 41 -0.78 2.02 1.47
N GLU A 42 -1.38 1.81 2.64
CA GLU A 42 -0.64 1.38 3.84
C GLU A 42 0.12 0.07 3.61
N LYS A 43 -0.58 -0.95 3.07
CA LYS A 43 -0.01 -2.27 2.84
C LYS A 43 1.03 -2.28 1.73
N ALA A 44 0.82 -1.50 0.67
CA ALA A 44 1.81 -1.33 -0.40
C ALA A 44 3.10 -0.69 0.13
N LEU A 45 3.01 0.35 0.96
CA LEU A 45 4.18 0.98 1.57
C LEU A 45 4.90 0.03 2.55
N LYS A 46 4.16 -0.75 3.34
CA LYS A 46 4.74 -1.79 4.21
C LYS A 46 5.48 -2.86 3.41
N ALA A 47 4.89 -3.34 2.30
CA ALA A 47 5.55 -4.29 1.40
C ALA A 47 6.88 -3.73 0.88
N LEU A 48 6.89 -2.47 0.44
CA LEU A 48 8.10 -1.79 -0.03
C LEU A 48 9.15 -1.69 1.08
N ILE A 49 8.79 -1.23 2.27
CA ILE A 49 9.72 -1.12 3.41
C ILE A 49 10.33 -2.49 3.76
N THR A 50 9.50 -3.53 3.83
CA THR A 50 9.96 -4.89 4.11
C THR A 50 10.88 -5.44 3.02
N HIS A 51 10.64 -5.07 1.76
CA HIS A 51 11.51 -5.47 0.64
C HIS A 51 12.85 -4.72 0.65
N ILE A 52 12.82 -3.39 0.70
CA ILE A 52 14.01 -2.53 0.51
C ILE A 52 14.84 -2.35 1.77
N VAL A 53 14.19 -2.17 2.93
CA VAL A 53 14.85 -1.93 4.23
C VAL A 53 15.02 -3.24 5.00
N GLY A 54 14.10 -4.19 4.82
CA GLY A 54 14.06 -5.41 5.64
C GLY A 54 13.49 -5.19 7.04
N GLU A 55 12.79 -4.08 7.25
CA GLU A 55 12.13 -3.74 8.51
C GLU A 55 10.62 -3.99 8.45
N HIS A 56 10.03 -4.22 9.62
CA HIS A 56 8.59 -4.31 9.80
C HIS A 56 8.09 -3.12 10.64
N LEU A 57 7.60 -2.07 9.96
CA LEU A 57 7.06 -0.89 10.61
C LEU A 57 5.61 -1.13 11.06
N ARG A 58 5.36 -1.08 12.37
CA ARG A 58 4.02 -1.21 12.97
C ARG A 58 3.17 0.07 12.90
N SER A 59 3.56 1.04 12.06
CA SER A 59 2.82 2.30 11.92
C SER A 59 1.65 2.17 10.95
N HIS A 60 0.58 2.91 11.22
CA HIS A 60 -0.58 3.11 10.33
C HIS A 60 -0.59 4.50 9.69
N ASP A 61 0.44 5.32 9.98
CA ASP A 61 0.54 6.68 9.45
C ASP A 61 1.16 6.64 8.05
N LEU A 62 0.32 6.89 7.03
CA LEU A 62 0.74 6.89 5.62
C LEU A 62 1.87 7.88 5.34
N VAL A 63 1.88 9.04 6.00
CA VAL A 63 2.91 10.06 5.78
C VAL A 63 4.25 9.56 6.32
N LYS A 64 4.27 8.91 7.48
CA LYS A 64 5.49 8.29 8.03
C LYS A 64 5.99 7.16 7.16
N LEU A 65 5.09 6.28 6.71
CA LEU A 65 5.45 5.17 5.81
C LEU A 65 6.01 5.69 4.48
N TYR A 66 5.36 6.68 3.87
CA TYR A 66 5.83 7.31 2.64
C TYR A 66 7.19 8.00 2.82
N ARG A 67 7.37 8.74 3.92
CA ARG A 67 8.65 9.37 4.28
C ARG A 67 9.78 8.35 4.40
N LYS A 68 9.50 7.16 4.93
CA LYS A 68 10.48 6.09 4.98
C LYS A 68 10.80 5.53 3.60
N VAL A 69 9.80 5.23 2.78
CA VAL A 69 9.99 4.67 1.43
C VAL A 69 10.78 5.63 0.53
N ARG A 70 10.47 6.93 0.57
CA ARG A 70 11.11 7.93 -0.30
C ARG A 70 12.59 8.19 0.02
N GLU A 71 13.10 7.71 1.15
CA GLU A 71 14.55 7.70 1.45
C GLU A 71 15.31 6.74 0.52
N PHE A 72 14.62 5.73 -0.03
CA PHE A 72 15.23 4.63 -0.80
C PHE A 72 14.74 4.56 -2.25
N VAL A 73 13.50 4.99 -2.53
CA VAL A 73 12.88 4.88 -3.85
C VAL A 73 12.12 6.15 -4.18
N GLU A 74 12.35 6.70 -5.38
CA GLU A 74 11.53 7.79 -5.90
C GLU A 74 10.15 7.24 -6.30
N VAL A 75 9.10 7.65 -5.59
CA VAL A 75 7.72 7.29 -5.92
C VAL A 75 7.12 8.41 -6.76
N LYS A 76 6.88 8.14 -8.04
CA LYS A 76 6.19 9.07 -8.95
C LYS A 76 4.71 8.74 -8.96
N LEU A 77 3.88 9.75 -8.71
CA LEU A 77 2.45 9.65 -8.95
C LEU A 77 2.23 9.96 -10.43
N SER A 78 1.75 8.98 -11.20
CA SER A 78 1.20 9.23 -12.52
C SER A 78 -0.28 9.54 -12.37
N GLU A 79 -0.69 10.78 -12.64
CA GLU A 79 -2.11 11.08 -12.82
C GLU A 79 -2.56 10.39 -14.11
N SER A 80 -3.29 9.29 -13.96
CA SER A 80 -4.09 8.72 -15.05
C SER A 80 -5.52 9.16 -14.75
N LEU A 81 -5.94 10.25 -15.38
CA LEU A 81 -7.34 10.69 -15.42
C LEU A 81 -8.11 9.83 -16.42
#